data_AF-A0A7J4TYA4-F1
#
_entry.id   AF-A0A7J4TYA4-F1
#
_cell.length_a   1.000
_cell.length_b   1.000
_cell.length_c   1.000
_cell.angle_alpha   90.00
_cell.angle_beta   90.00
_cell.angle_gamma   90.00
#
_symmetry.space_group_name_H-M   'P 1'
#
loop_
_entity.id
_entity.type
_entity.pdbx_description
1 polymer ?
#
loop_
_entity_poly.entity_id
_entity_poly.type
_entity_poly.pdbx_seq_one_letter_code
_entity_poly.pdbx_strand_id
1 'polypeptide(L)'
;MIVDTAPSNSEAKPRRIRGLHRRRVLSALFRSDLTVAQISRQTNLRMPHVSAELKRLRKEEMVGSTGAPGARGSSIYLTHRGREAMIMDEAHRVQSCTPIPPSSNAVCMVSRDRDRLLLASTMPFNQASIAIPDRPFSNTDSSGSEGVIWVLAEVENQTHRWINPHTGKLCPKPSAAVDPAKIESFSEVDRPLCIFHARIIESGRPISIIPGTWFSPKFELARHPFSSHSESSIRLGTINPNSPPVFSPEILVVDIEGRMGRSLISRIIPDDFL
;
A
#
# COMPACT_ATOMS: atom_id res chain seq x y z
N MET A 1 -28.92 -24.13 -11.90
CA MET A 1 -27.65 -23.93 -12.62
C MET A 1 -27.65 -22.52 -13.18
N ILE A 2 -27.04 -21.58 -12.46
CA ILE A 2 -26.83 -20.22 -12.94
C ILE A 2 -25.41 -20.21 -13.49
N VAL A 3 -25.29 -20.08 -14.80
CA VAL A 3 -24.01 -19.94 -15.49
C VAL A 3 -23.61 -18.48 -15.31
N ASP A 4 -22.64 -18.23 -14.42
CA ASP A 4 -21.98 -16.93 -14.31
C ASP A 4 -21.23 -16.68 -15.63
N THR A 5 -21.82 -15.83 -16.47
CA THR A 5 -21.19 -15.25 -17.64
C THR A 5 -20.05 -14.35 -17.17
N ALA A 6 -18.82 -14.86 -17.29
CA ALA A 6 -17.62 -14.04 -17.20
C ALA A 6 -17.75 -12.85 -18.19
N PRO A 7 -17.52 -11.60 -17.75
CA PRO A 7 -17.58 -10.47 -18.66
C PRO A 7 -16.52 -10.65 -19.75
N SER A 8 -16.95 -10.52 -21.00
CA SER A 8 -16.10 -10.54 -22.18
C SER A 8 -14.98 -9.52 -22.02
N ASN A 9 -13.75 -10.03 -21.96
CA ASN A 9 -12.54 -9.23 -21.79
C ASN A 9 -12.28 -8.48 -23.10
N SER A 10 -12.99 -7.38 -23.32
CA SER A 10 -12.61 -6.39 -24.34
C SER A 10 -11.15 -6.03 -24.08
N GLU A 11 -10.35 -5.97 -25.13
CA GLU A 11 -8.90 -5.81 -25.09
C GLU A 11 -8.50 -4.39 -24.62
N ALA A 12 -8.83 -4.07 -23.37
CA ALA A 12 -8.63 -2.78 -22.77
C ALA A 12 -7.14 -2.60 -22.47
N LYS A 13 -6.46 -1.87 -23.36
CA LYS A 13 -5.03 -1.59 -23.23
C LYS A 13 -4.74 -0.83 -21.93
N PRO A 14 -3.68 -1.18 -21.18
CA PRO A 14 -3.25 -0.44 -20.01
C PRO A 14 -3.11 1.05 -20.32
N ARG A 15 -3.62 1.90 -19.42
CA ARG A 15 -3.70 3.35 -19.65
C ARG A 15 -3.34 4.12 -18.40
N ARG A 16 -2.33 4.99 -18.54
CA ARG A 16 -1.88 5.89 -17.47
C ARG A 16 -2.88 7.02 -17.23
N ILE A 17 -3.20 7.25 -15.96
CA ILE A 17 -3.87 8.47 -15.48
C ILE A 17 -2.85 9.61 -15.51
N ARG A 18 -3.17 10.64 -16.29
CA ARG A 18 -2.35 11.87 -16.37
C ARG A 18 -2.73 12.80 -15.22
N GLY A 19 -1.71 13.35 -14.55
CA GLY A 19 -1.86 14.33 -13.47
C GLY A 19 -1.82 13.74 -12.07
N LEU A 20 -0.95 14.29 -11.21
CA LEU A 20 -0.75 13.83 -9.84
C LEU A 20 -2.01 14.00 -8.98
N HIS A 21 -2.64 15.18 -9.05
CA HIS A 21 -3.84 15.47 -8.25
C HIS A 21 -4.98 14.50 -8.58
N ARG A 22 -5.21 14.27 -9.87
CA ARG A 22 -6.20 13.34 -10.38
C ARG A 22 -6.02 11.95 -9.80
N ARG A 23 -4.80 11.41 -9.94
CA ARG A 23 -4.45 10.08 -9.44
C ARG A 23 -4.60 9.97 -7.92
N ARG A 24 -4.18 10.99 -7.16
CA ARG A 24 -4.35 11.02 -5.70
C ARG A 24 -5.82 10.97 -5.28
N VAL A 25 -6.67 11.77 -5.92
CA VAL A 25 -8.10 11.79 -5.63
C VAL A 25 -8.73 10.43 -5.95
N LEU A 26 -8.47 9.88 -7.14
CA LEU A 26 -9.00 8.57 -7.53
C LEU A 26 -8.46 7.44 -6.64
N SER A 27 -7.18 7.47 -6.27
CA SER A 27 -6.56 6.48 -5.36
C SER A 27 -7.16 6.53 -3.96
N ALA A 28 -7.49 7.70 -3.43
CA ALA A 28 -8.19 7.80 -2.15
C ALA A 28 -9.61 7.20 -2.23
N LEU A 29 -10.35 7.53 -3.29
CA LEU A 29 -11.72 7.04 -3.51
C LEU A 29 -11.78 5.55 -3.88
N PHE A 30 -10.69 4.99 -4.41
CA PHE A 30 -10.61 3.57 -4.75
C PHE A 30 -10.74 2.67 -3.53
N ARG A 31 -10.29 3.16 -2.38
CA ARG A 31 -10.24 2.45 -1.10
C ARG A 31 -11.52 2.58 -0.30
N SER A 32 -12.14 3.76 -0.36
CA SER A 32 -13.34 4.08 0.40
C SER A 32 -14.03 5.30 -0.19
N ASP A 33 -15.32 5.41 0.02
CA ASP A 33 -16.07 6.63 -0.30
C ASP A 33 -15.76 7.71 0.74
N LEU A 34 -15.57 8.95 0.30
CA LEU A 34 -15.05 10.04 1.13
C LEU A 34 -15.74 11.37 0.84
N THR A 35 -15.82 12.22 1.86
CA THR A 35 -16.17 13.64 1.68
C THR A 35 -15.00 14.44 1.10
N VAL A 36 -15.29 15.60 0.51
CA VAL A 36 -14.26 16.52 -0.03
C VAL A 36 -13.17 16.87 1.00
N ALA A 37 -13.57 17.10 2.26
CA ALA A 37 -12.63 17.42 3.35
C ALA A 37 -11.74 16.23 3.71
N GLN A 38 -12.29 15.01 3.73
CA GLN A 38 -11.51 13.79 3.96
C GLN A 38 -10.52 13.54 2.81
N ILE A 39 -10.93 13.72 1.55
CA ILE A 39 -10.03 13.61 0.39
C ILE A 39 -8.89 14.61 0.51
N SER A 40 -9.18 15.86 0.88
CA SER A 40 -8.16 16.90 1.08
C SER A 40 -7.14 16.49 2.14
N ARG A 41 -7.57 15.98 3.30
CA ARG A 41 -6.68 15.49 4.36
C ARG A 41 -5.86 14.29 3.91
N GLN A 42 -6.49 13.25 3.35
CA GLN A 42 -5.81 12.02 2.96
C GLN A 42 -4.81 12.19 1.81
N THR A 43 -5.13 13.05 0.84
CA THR A 43 -4.25 13.32 -0.31
C THR A 43 -3.26 14.45 -0.06
N ASN A 44 -3.44 15.18 1.06
CA ASN A 44 -2.77 16.42 1.39
C ASN A 44 -2.74 17.38 0.18
N LEU A 45 -3.91 17.53 -0.43
CA LEU A 45 -4.19 18.52 -1.46
C LEU A 45 -5.09 19.57 -0.85
N ARG A 46 -4.83 20.86 -1.11
CA ARG A 46 -5.70 21.93 -0.64
C ARG A 46 -7.11 21.75 -1.21
N MET A 47 -8.13 22.04 -0.39
CA MET A 47 -9.54 21.86 -0.79
C MET A 47 -9.91 22.48 -2.15
N PRO A 48 -9.44 23.68 -2.56
CA PRO A 48 -9.75 24.22 -3.88
C PRO A 48 -9.30 23.32 -5.04
N HIS A 49 -8.14 22.68 -4.92
CA HIS A 49 -7.63 21.74 -5.93
C HIS A 49 -8.45 20.45 -5.97
N VAL A 50 -8.85 19.93 -4.80
CA VAL A 50 -9.72 18.75 -4.70
C VAL A 50 -11.08 19.04 -5.34
N SER A 51 -11.71 20.15 -4.98
CA SER A 51 -13.02 20.54 -5.52
C SER A 51 -12.99 20.74 -7.04
N ALA A 52 -11.95 21.39 -7.57
CA ALA A 52 -11.77 21.59 -9.00
C ALA A 52 -11.58 20.25 -9.74
N GLU A 53 -10.79 19.34 -9.17
CA GLU A 53 -10.55 18.03 -9.78
C GLU A 53 -11.80 17.15 -9.72
N LEU A 54 -12.55 17.14 -8.61
CA LEU A 54 -13.83 16.45 -8.50
C LEU A 54 -14.85 16.98 -9.51
N LYS A 55 -14.89 18.29 -9.77
CA LYS A 55 -15.75 18.86 -10.81
C LYS A 55 -15.42 18.28 -12.21
N ARG A 56 -14.13 18.13 -12.53
CA ARG A 56 -13.68 17.50 -13.79
C ARG A 56 -14.00 16.01 -13.84
N LEU A 57 -13.70 15.28 -12.76
CA LEU A 57 -13.98 13.85 -12.65
C LEU A 57 -15.48 13.51 -12.78
N ARG A 58 -16.37 14.37 -12.26
CA ARG A 58 -17.83 14.24 -12.45
C ARG A 58 -18.24 14.42 -13.91
N LYS A 59 -17.69 15.43 -14.59
CA LYS A 59 -17.94 15.65 -16.04
C LYS A 59 -17.52 14.45 -16.89
N GLU A 60 -16.51 13.71 -16.42
CA GLU A 60 -16.02 12.49 -17.06
C GLU A 60 -16.64 11.19 -16.49
N GLU A 61 -17.66 11.32 -15.64
CA GLU A 61 -18.42 10.20 -15.05
C GLU A 61 -17.56 9.19 -14.27
N MET A 62 -16.40 9.61 -13.78
CA MET A 62 -15.51 8.75 -12.99
C MET A 62 -15.86 8.74 -11.50
N VAL A 63 -16.59 9.75 -11.03
CA VAL A 63 -17.00 9.89 -9.62
C VAL A 63 -18.47 10.28 -9.53
N GLY A 64 -19.15 9.73 -8.54
CA GLY A 64 -20.51 10.07 -8.13
C GLY A 64 -20.55 10.79 -6.78
N SER A 65 -21.74 11.20 -6.36
CA SER A 65 -21.98 11.88 -5.08
C SER A 65 -23.34 11.45 -4.54
N THR A 66 -23.45 11.13 -3.26
CA THR A 66 -24.73 10.73 -2.64
C THR A 66 -25.72 11.88 -2.54
N GLY A 67 -25.22 13.11 -2.32
CA GLY A 67 -26.01 14.34 -2.29
C GLY A 67 -25.82 15.21 -3.53
N ALA A 68 -26.67 16.23 -3.65
CA ALA A 68 -26.58 17.24 -4.70
C ALA A 68 -25.18 17.92 -4.73
N PRO A 69 -24.70 18.36 -5.90
CA PRO A 69 -23.43 19.07 -6.00
C PRO A 69 -23.38 20.29 -5.06
N GLY A 70 -22.39 20.32 -4.15
CA GLY A 70 -22.23 21.40 -3.18
C GLY A 70 -22.93 21.16 -1.83
N ALA A 71 -23.69 20.08 -1.68
CA ALA A 71 -24.21 19.66 -0.37
C ALA A 71 -23.05 19.36 0.60
N ARG A 72 -23.12 19.97 1.79
CA ARG A 72 -22.13 19.74 2.85
C ARG A 72 -22.19 18.28 3.29
N GLY A 73 -21.02 17.67 3.49
CA GLY A 73 -20.91 16.30 3.96
C GLY A 73 -21.27 15.22 2.94
N SER A 74 -21.53 15.56 1.67
CA SER A 74 -21.83 14.53 0.66
C SER A 74 -20.66 13.58 0.47
N SER A 75 -20.96 12.27 0.51
CA SER A 75 -20.01 11.21 0.21
C SER A 75 -19.77 11.15 -1.30
N ILE A 76 -18.50 11.10 -1.69
CA ILE A 76 -18.05 10.92 -3.07
C ILE A 76 -17.58 9.48 -3.22
N TYR A 77 -18.00 8.83 -4.29
CA TYR A 77 -17.67 7.44 -4.59
C TYR A 77 -17.13 7.29 -6.01
N LEU A 78 -16.32 6.24 -6.26
CA LEU A 78 -15.93 5.88 -7.62
C LEU A 78 -17.07 5.17 -8.34
N THR A 79 -17.34 5.61 -9.57
CA THR A 79 -18.19 4.85 -10.50
C THR A 79 -17.43 3.64 -11.04
N HIS A 80 -18.12 2.75 -11.77
CA HIS A 80 -17.47 1.64 -12.47
C HIS A 80 -16.33 2.11 -13.38
N ARG A 81 -16.59 3.12 -14.21
CA ARG A 81 -15.60 3.76 -15.10
C ARG A 81 -14.38 4.31 -14.33
N GLY A 82 -14.61 4.95 -13.18
CA GLY A 82 -13.53 5.43 -12.31
C GLY A 82 -12.68 4.31 -11.72
N ARG A 83 -13.33 3.20 -11.31
CA ARG A 83 -12.61 2.00 -10.83
C ARG A 83 -11.78 1.39 -11.94
N GLU A 84 -12.34 1.17 -13.12
CA GLU A 84 -11.63 0.65 -14.29
C GLU A 84 -10.42 1.50 -14.67
N ALA A 85 -10.57 2.84 -14.68
CA ALA A 85 -9.45 3.74 -14.95
C ALA A 85 -8.29 3.57 -13.94
N MET A 86 -8.59 3.31 -12.66
CA MET A 86 -7.56 3.00 -11.66
C MET A 86 -6.89 1.64 -11.92
N ILE A 87 -7.66 0.61 -12.30
CA ILE A 87 -7.12 -0.70 -12.66
C ILE A 87 -6.16 -0.56 -13.85
N MET A 88 -6.56 0.19 -14.89
CA MET A 88 -5.74 0.42 -16.08
C MET A 88 -4.47 1.23 -15.77
N ASP A 89 -4.51 2.15 -14.81
CA ASP A 89 -3.31 2.87 -14.35
C ASP A 89 -2.36 1.94 -13.61
N GLU A 90 -2.86 1.10 -12.70
CA GLU A 90 -2.05 0.08 -12.03
C GLU A 90 -1.38 -0.85 -13.07
N ALA A 91 -2.16 -1.38 -14.00
CA ALA A 91 -1.68 -2.25 -15.06
C ALA A 91 -0.58 -1.60 -15.92
N HIS A 92 -0.75 -0.33 -16.30
CA HIS A 92 0.25 0.42 -17.06
C HIS A 92 1.56 0.58 -16.27
N ARG A 93 1.48 0.77 -14.96
CA ARG A 93 2.66 1.04 -14.13
C ARG A 93 3.44 -0.22 -13.82
N VAL A 94 2.77 -1.36 -13.70
CA VAL A 94 3.40 -2.67 -13.51
C VAL A 94 4.32 -3.03 -14.67
N GLN A 95 4.11 -2.48 -15.86
CA GLN A 95 5.01 -2.66 -17.01
C GLN A 95 6.43 -2.14 -16.76
N SER A 96 6.64 -1.26 -15.77
CA SER A 96 7.98 -0.79 -15.38
C SER A 96 8.79 -1.81 -14.58
N CYS A 97 8.20 -2.93 -14.16
CA CYS A 97 8.88 -3.97 -13.40
C CYS A 97 9.61 -5.01 -14.27
N THR A 98 9.71 -4.80 -15.59
CA THR A 98 10.50 -5.67 -16.46
C THR A 98 11.97 -5.24 -16.49
N PRO A 99 12.94 -6.18 -16.52
CA PRO A 99 12.78 -7.64 -16.47
C PRO A 99 12.43 -8.14 -15.05
N ILE A 100 11.73 -9.28 -14.97
CA ILE A 100 11.37 -9.90 -13.69
C ILE A 100 12.55 -10.74 -13.20
N PRO A 101 13.06 -10.52 -11.97
CA PRO A 101 14.17 -11.30 -11.46
C PRO A 101 13.78 -12.77 -11.24
N PRO A 102 14.72 -13.71 -11.40
CA PRO A 102 14.47 -15.14 -11.18
C PRO A 102 14.16 -15.45 -9.71
N SER A 103 14.59 -14.58 -8.78
CA SER A 103 14.38 -14.74 -7.34
C SER A 103 12.91 -14.91 -6.98
N SER A 104 12.66 -15.88 -6.11
CA SER A 104 11.32 -16.31 -5.73
C SER A 104 10.63 -15.33 -4.78
N ASN A 105 11.38 -14.55 -3.98
CA ASN A 105 10.85 -13.60 -2.99
C ASN A 105 11.22 -12.13 -3.30
N ALA A 106 11.12 -11.70 -4.56
CA ALA A 106 11.41 -10.33 -4.94
C ALA A 106 10.15 -9.46 -4.99
N VAL A 107 10.33 -8.20 -4.63
CA VAL A 107 9.31 -7.16 -4.67
C VAL A 107 9.84 -5.98 -5.48
N CYS A 108 9.04 -5.51 -6.42
CA CYS A 108 9.28 -4.34 -7.24
C CYS A 108 8.53 -3.13 -6.66
N MET A 109 9.22 -1.99 -6.59
CA MET A 109 8.59 -0.70 -6.37
C MET A 109 7.85 -0.28 -7.65
N VAL A 110 6.53 -0.46 -7.74
CA VAL A 110 5.76 -0.04 -8.93
C VAL A 110 5.53 1.46 -8.90
N SER A 111 5.19 1.98 -7.72
CA SER A 111 5.11 3.41 -7.51
C SER A 111 5.13 3.84 -6.06
N ARG A 112 5.57 5.08 -5.88
CA ARG A 112 5.51 5.79 -4.61
C ARG A 112 4.77 7.10 -4.78
N ASP A 113 3.88 7.38 -3.84
CA ASP A 113 3.29 8.68 -3.63
C ASP A 113 3.26 8.96 -2.13
N ARG A 114 4.31 9.64 -1.64
CA ARG A 114 4.54 9.92 -0.22
C ARG A 114 4.68 8.64 0.60
N ASP A 115 3.80 8.43 1.57
CA ASP A 115 3.69 7.26 2.42
C ASP A 115 2.97 6.10 1.73
N ARG A 116 2.26 6.34 0.63
CA ARG A 116 1.52 5.31 -0.11
C ARG A 116 2.37 4.69 -1.21
N LEU A 117 2.35 3.37 -1.27
CA LEU A 117 3.17 2.57 -2.15
C LEU A 117 2.28 1.60 -2.93
N LEU A 118 2.63 1.41 -4.20
CA LEU A 118 2.15 0.32 -5.03
C LEU A 118 3.34 -0.60 -5.27
N LEU A 119 3.18 -1.87 -4.91
CA LEU A 119 4.24 -2.86 -4.95
C LEU A 119 3.79 -4.06 -5.79
N ALA A 120 4.76 -4.76 -6.38
CA ALA A 120 4.52 -5.98 -7.14
C ALA A 120 5.45 -7.09 -6.62
N SER A 121 4.91 -8.23 -6.21
CA SER A 121 5.68 -9.39 -5.78
C SER A 121 5.63 -10.51 -6.81
N THR A 122 6.70 -11.27 -6.92
CA THR A 122 6.76 -12.50 -7.72
C THR A 122 6.00 -13.67 -7.09
N MET A 123 5.58 -13.55 -5.83
CA MET A 123 4.81 -14.54 -5.08
C MET A 123 3.51 -13.94 -4.54
N PRO A 124 2.54 -14.78 -4.14
CA PRO A 124 1.41 -14.31 -3.35
C PRO A 124 1.91 -13.66 -2.06
N PHE A 125 1.57 -12.39 -1.85
CA PHE A 125 1.96 -11.66 -0.65
C PHE A 125 0.83 -11.72 0.38
N ASN A 126 1.00 -12.48 1.46
CA ASN A 126 -0.03 -12.66 2.51
C ASN A 126 0.39 -12.08 3.86
N GLN A 127 1.47 -11.28 3.90
CA GLN A 127 1.96 -10.67 5.13
C GLN A 127 1.27 -9.32 5.34
N ALA A 128 0.94 -8.99 6.60
CA ALA A 128 0.33 -7.70 6.96
C ALA A 128 1.30 -6.51 6.87
N SER A 129 2.59 -6.77 6.66
CA SER A 129 3.62 -5.75 6.57
C SER A 129 4.73 -6.15 5.61
N ILE A 130 5.53 -5.16 5.21
CA ILE A 130 6.70 -5.34 4.37
C ILE A 130 7.84 -4.42 4.80
N ALA A 131 9.06 -4.95 4.80
CA ALA A 131 10.28 -4.18 4.99
C ALA A 131 10.79 -3.62 3.66
N ILE A 132 10.97 -2.31 3.59
CA ILE A 132 11.32 -1.58 2.38
C ILE A 132 12.66 -0.88 2.59
N PRO A 133 13.65 -1.07 1.71
CA PRO A 133 14.91 -0.37 1.86
C PRO A 133 14.73 1.13 1.60
N ASP A 134 15.60 1.96 2.16
CA ASP A 134 15.59 3.41 1.90
C ASP A 134 16.20 3.76 0.54
N ARG A 135 17.09 2.92 0.01
CA ARG A 135 17.76 3.08 -1.30
C ARG A 135 17.90 1.74 -2.04
N PRO A 136 18.07 1.74 -3.38
CA PRO A 136 18.36 0.52 -4.13
C PRO A 136 19.63 -0.17 -3.61
N PHE A 137 19.65 -1.50 -3.66
CA PHE A 137 20.87 -2.28 -3.42
C PHE A 137 21.78 -2.18 -4.64
N SER A 138 23.05 -1.81 -4.46
CA SER A 138 24.09 -2.13 -5.45
C SER A 138 24.76 -3.44 -5.02
N ASN A 139 24.99 -4.34 -5.97
CA ASN A 139 25.74 -5.60 -5.76
C ASN A 139 27.26 -5.35 -5.65
N THR A 140 27.68 -4.10 -5.54
CA THR A 140 29.10 -3.74 -5.40
C THR A 140 29.46 -3.87 -3.93
N ASP A 141 30.55 -4.57 -3.65
CA ASP A 141 31.02 -4.98 -2.33
C ASP A 141 30.71 -3.97 -1.23
N SER A 142 29.89 -4.40 -0.27
CA SER A 142 29.52 -3.61 0.91
C SER A 142 30.79 -3.29 1.70
N SER A 143 31.20 -2.02 1.71
CA SER A 143 32.36 -1.52 2.48
C SER A 143 32.15 -1.53 4.00
N GLY A 144 31.05 -2.10 4.50
CA GLY A 144 30.74 -2.21 5.93
C GLY A 144 30.42 -0.86 6.62
N SER A 145 30.52 0.26 5.91
CA SER A 145 30.41 1.61 6.48
C SER A 145 29.08 2.32 6.16
N GLU A 146 28.32 1.84 5.16
CA GLU A 146 27.05 2.46 4.76
C GLU A 146 25.90 1.44 4.72
N GLY A 147 25.31 1.17 5.89
CA GLY A 147 24.14 0.30 6.00
C GLY A 147 22.89 0.88 5.31
N VAL A 148 22.15 0.02 4.61
CA VAL A 148 20.80 0.32 4.08
C VAL A 148 19.82 0.31 5.25
N ILE A 149 18.99 1.34 5.36
CA ILE A 149 17.96 1.41 6.41
C ILE A 149 16.69 0.77 5.87
N TRP A 150 16.10 -0.12 6.66
CA TRP A 150 14.85 -0.78 6.30
C TRP A 150 13.69 -0.15 7.07
N VAL A 151 12.72 0.35 6.32
CA VAL A 151 11.52 1.03 6.82
C VAL A 151 10.34 0.06 6.73
N LEU A 152 9.52 0.03 7.76
CA LEU A 152 8.33 -0.82 7.79
C LEU A 152 7.13 -0.13 7.13
N ALA A 153 6.43 -0.87 6.28
CA ALA A 153 5.15 -0.47 5.73
C ALA A 153 4.07 -1.50 6.07
N GLU A 154 2.88 -1.00 6.38
CA GLU A 154 1.65 -1.78 6.55
C GLU A 154 1.10 -2.13 5.17
N VAL A 155 0.78 -3.40 4.93
CA VAL A 155 0.08 -3.82 3.72
C VAL A 155 -1.40 -3.58 3.90
N GLU A 156 -2.01 -2.88 2.94
CA GLU A 156 -3.45 -2.65 2.96
C GLU A 156 -4.15 -3.98 2.65
N ASN A 157 -4.98 -4.49 3.58
CA ASN A 157 -5.72 -5.77 3.47
C ASN A 157 -6.84 -5.76 2.40
N GLN A 158 -6.65 -5.00 1.32
CA GLN A 158 -7.54 -4.93 0.16
C GLN A 158 -7.30 -6.10 -0.80
N THR A 159 -8.04 -6.09 -1.91
CA THR A 159 -7.93 -7.08 -2.98
C THR A 159 -6.55 -7.02 -3.65
N HIS A 160 -5.78 -8.11 -3.57
CA HIS A 160 -4.60 -8.32 -4.39
C HIS A 160 -4.99 -8.67 -5.82
N ARG A 161 -4.19 -8.22 -6.78
CA ARG A 161 -4.42 -8.47 -8.21
C ARG A 161 -3.22 -9.11 -8.84
N TRP A 162 -3.45 -9.93 -9.86
CA TRP A 162 -2.39 -10.52 -10.64
C TRP A 162 -2.34 -9.84 -11.99
N ILE A 163 -1.19 -9.26 -12.33
CA ILE A 163 -1.00 -8.53 -13.59
C ILE A 163 0.27 -9.05 -14.24
N ASN A 164 0.17 -9.45 -15.50
CA ASN A 164 1.34 -9.75 -16.32
C ASN A 164 2.02 -8.43 -16.73
N PRO A 165 3.29 -8.17 -16.37
CA PRO A 165 3.94 -6.89 -16.65
C PRO A 165 4.27 -6.68 -18.14
N HIS A 166 4.42 -7.74 -18.93
CA HIS A 166 4.68 -7.63 -20.37
C HIS A 166 3.43 -7.18 -21.12
N THR A 167 2.29 -7.80 -20.82
CA THR A 167 1.02 -7.51 -21.51
C THR A 167 0.19 -6.42 -20.83
N GLY A 168 0.40 -6.22 -19.53
CA GLY A 168 -0.46 -5.42 -18.65
C GLY A 168 -1.86 -5.99 -18.48
N LYS A 169 -2.09 -7.26 -18.82
CA LYS A 169 -3.41 -7.91 -18.66
C LYS A 169 -3.56 -8.43 -17.23
N LEU A 170 -4.79 -8.34 -16.72
CA LEU A 170 -5.18 -9.01 -15.48
C LEU A 170 -5.20 -10.51 -15.70
N CYS A 171 -4.64 -11.24 -14.74
CA CYS A 171 -4.56 -12.70 -14.73
C CYS A 171 -5.30 -13.25 -13.50
N PRO A 172 -5.80 -14.50 -13.55
CA PRO A 172 -6.15 -15.20 -12.33
C PRO A 172 -4.90 -15.41 -11.46
N LYS A 173 -5.11 -15.66 -10.17
CA LYS A 173 -4.02 -16.07 -9.28
C LYS A 173 -3.35 -17.33 -9.85
N PRO A 174 -2.01 -17.34 -10.03
CA PRO A 174 -1.33 -18.53 -10.52
C PRO A 174 -1.57 -19.69 -9.55
N SER A 175 -1.95 -20.84 -10.09
CA SER A 175 -2.04 -22.08 -9.33
C SER A 175 -0.65 -22.42 -8.78
N ALA A 176 -0.54 -22.65 -7.47
CA ALA A 176 0.73 -22.88 -6.77
C ALA A 176 1.51 -24.13 -7.23
N ALA A 177 0.97 -24.91 -8.16
CA ALA A 177 1.67 -25.98 -8.85
C ALA A 177 2.23 -25.44 -10.17
N VAL A 178 3.41 -24.83 -10.12
CA VAL A 178 4.26 -24.72 -11.30
C VAL A 178 4.70 -26.15 -11.61
N ASP A 179 4.07 -26.79 -12.58
CA ASP A 179 4.46 -28.12 -13.03
C ASP A 179 5.85 -28.00 -13.70
N PRO A 180 6.93 -28.54 -13.09
CA PRO A 180 8.28 -28.43 -13.63
C PRO A 180 8.43 -29.14 -14.98
N ALA A 181 7.43 -29.93 -15.40
CA ALA A 181 7.38 -30.61 -16.68
C ALA A 181 6.92 -29.71 -17.85
N LYS A 182 6.35 -28.52 -17.60
CA LYS A 182 5.91 -27.61 -18.67
C LYS A 182 6.95 -26.53 -18.96
N ILE A 183 7.40 -26.46 -20.21
CA ILE A 183 8.36 -25.46 -20.71
C ILE A 183 7.79 -24.03 -20.57
N GLU A 184 6.47 -23.88 -20.65
CA GLU A 184 5.76 -22.60 -20.45
C GLU A 184 6.00 -22.00 -19.04
N SER A 185 6.26 -22.85 -18.04
CA SER A 185 6.62 -22.47 -16.66
C SER A 185 7.94 -21.69 -16.56
N PHE A 186 8.77 -21.74 -17.61
CA PHE A 186 10.05 -21.05 -17.69
C PHE A 186 10.01 -19.78 -18.56
N SER A 187 8.85 -19.43 -19.12
CA SER A 187 8.73 -18.21 -19.91
C SER A 187 8.58 -16.98 -19.01
N GLU A 188 9.55 -16.05 -19.06
CA GLU A 188 9.45 -14.76 -18.36
C GLU A 188 8.22 -13.96 -18.81
N VAL A 189 7.79 -14.17 -20.05
CA VAL A 189 6.70 -13.45 -20.71
C VAL A 189 5.36 -13.69 -20.00
N ASP A 190 5.12 -14.87 -19.44
CA ASP A 190 3.83 -15.23 -18.83
C ASP A 190 3.85 -15.27 -17.30
N ARG A 191 4.83 -14.64 -16.65
CA ARG A 191 4.90 -14.60 -15.18
C ARG A 191 4.10 -13.41 -14.63
N PRO A 192 2.88 -13.60 -14.09
CA PRO A 192 2.12 -12.52 -13.48
C PRO A 192 2.73 -12.12 -12.13
N LEU A 193 2.60 -10.85 -11.78
CA LEU A 193 3.02 -10.30 -10.50
C LEU A 193 1.80 -10.04 -9.60
N CYS A 194 1.95 -10.34 -8.31
CA CYS A 194 0.97 -10.02 -7.27
C CYS A 194 1.10 -8.54 -6.89
N ILE A 195 0.09 -7.75 -7.22
CA ILE A 195 0.03 -6.30 -6.98
C ILE A 195 -0.72 -6.02 -5.70
N PHE A 196 -0.12 -5.21 -4.83
CA PHE A 196 -0.70 -4.83 -3.55
C PHE A 196 -0.30 -3.40 -3.16
N HIS A 197 -1.14 -2.80 -2.30
CA HIS A 197 -0.91 -1.47 -1.76
C HIS A 197 -0.27 -1.58 -0.38
N ALA A 198 0.63 -0.67 -0.07
CA ALA A 198 1.21 -0.56 1.25
C ALA A 198 1.32 0.91 1.67
N ARG A 199 1.36 1.15 2.99
CA ARG A 199 1.52 2.47 3.58
C ARG A 199 2.65 2.46 4.59
N ILE A 200 3.59 3.38 4.44
CA ILE A 200 4.72 3.55 5.38
C ILE A 200 4.17 3.96 6.74
N ILE A 201 4.60 3.26 7.80
CA ILE A 201 4.11 3.49 9.16
C ILE A 201 4.71 4.78 9.74
N GLU A 202 6.02 4.99 9.58
CA GLU A 202 6.69 6.19 10.07
C GLU A 202 6.90 7.20 8.94
N SER A 203 6.04 8.22 8.90
CA SER A 203 6.13 9.28 7.89
C SER A 203 7.21 10.30 8.28
N GLY A 204 8.30 10.37 7.53
CA GLY A 204 9.30 11.43 7.72
C GLY A 204 10.63 11.23 6.99
N ARG A 205 10.96 9.99 6.61
CA ARG A 205 12.23 9.70 5.91
C ARG A 205 12.02 9.46 4.41
N PRO A 206 12.84 10.09 3.55
CA PRO A 206 12.74 9.87 2.12
C PRO A 206 13.26 8.46 1.78
N ILE A 207 12.40 7.63 1.18
CA ILE A 207 12.84 6.45 0.44
C ILE A 207 13.15 6.93 -0.98
N SER A 208 14.37 6.68 -1.46
CA SER A 208 14.89 7.05 -2.78
C SER A 208 14.80 5.92 -3.81
N ILE A 209 14.03 4.86 -3.53
CA ILE A 209 13.77 3.78 -4.49
C ILE A 209 12.95 4.30 -5.66
N ILE A 210 13.49 4.11 -6.86
CA ILE A 210 12.87 4.51 -8.12
C ILE A 210 11.85 3.44 -8.54
N PRO A 211 10.70 3.82 -9.13
CA PRO A 211 9.81 2.86 -9.76
C PRO A 211 10.53 1.91 -10.73
N GLY A 212 10.21 0.61 -10.70
CA GLY A 212 10.88 -0.45 -11.45
C GLY A 212 12.04 -1.13 -10.71
N THR A 213 12.45 -0.60 -9.55
CA THR A 213 13.54 -1.20 -8.75
C THR A 213 13.04 -2.43 -7.99
N TRP A 214 13.77 -3.53 -8.13
CA TRP A 214 13.55 -4.77 -7.40
C TRP A 214 14.37 -4.84 -6.10
N PHE A 215 13.79 -5.42 -5.05
CA PHE A 215 14.45 -5.71 -3.78
C PHE A 215 13.86 -6.96 -3.13
N SER A 216 14.59 -7.54 -2.17
CA SER A 216 14.10 -8.66 -1.35
C SER A 216 13.85 -8.14 0.08
N PRO A 217 12.63 -8.18 0.61
CA PRO A 217 12.33 -7.66 1.95
C PRO A 217 13.18 -8.34 3.05
N LYS A 218 13.88 -7.55 3.87
CA LYS A 218 14.65 -8.04 5.03
C LYS A 218 14.03 -7.54 6.33
N PHE A 219 13.12 -8.34 6.88
CA PHE A 219 12.39 -8.02 8.11
C PHE A 219 13.28 -7.96 9.35
N GLU A 220 14.34 -8.76 9.40
CA GLU A 220 15.32 -8.78 10.49
C GLU A 220 16.07 -7.44 10.66
N LEU A 221 16.19 -6.66 9.58
CA LEU A 221 16.89 -5.37 9.55
C LEU A 221 15.93 -4.18 9.66
N ALA A 222 14.61 -4.43 9.67
CA ALA A 222 13.58 -3.39 9.69
C ALA A 222 13.60 -2.64 11.01
N ARG A 223 13.69 -1.31 10.95
CA ARG A 223 13.54 -0.45 12.12
C ARG A 223 12.08 -0.47 12.58
N HIS A 224 11.90 -0.67 13.87
CA HIS A 224 10.59 -0.67 14.50
C HIS A 224 10.19 0.76 14.91
N PRO A 225 8.94 1.21 14.67
CA PRO A 225 8.44 2.50 15.18
C PRO A 225 8.44 2.60 16.72
N PHE A 226 8.57 1.47 17.41
CA PHE A 226 8.70 1.36 18.85
C PHE A 226 10.04 0.70 19.15
N SER A 227 10.99 1.43 19.74
CA SER A 227 12.18 0.81 20.31
C SER A 227 12.77 1.64 21.45
N SER A 228 12.75 1.04 22.64
CA SER A 228 13.73 1.24 23.71
C SER A 228 13.76 -0.07 24.50
N HIS A 229 14.89 -0.79 24.48
CA HIS A 229 15.12 -1.84 25.47
C HIS A 229 15.33 -1.14 26.81
N SER A 230 14.28 -1.04 27.62
CA SER A 230 14.44 -0.90 29.07
C SER A 230 14.04 -2.23 29.71
N GLU A 231 14.66 -2.57 30.83
CA GLU A 231 14.32 -3.77 31.62
C GLU A 231 12.84 -3.82 32.05
N SER A 232 12.12 -2.68 31.96
CA SER A 232 10.70 -2.52 32.28
C SER A 232 9.76 -2.53 31.05
N SER A 233 10.25 -2.86 29.85
CA SER A 233 9.45 -2.81 28.62
C SER A 233 8.61 -4.08 28.42
N ILE A 234 7.28 -3.92 28.30
CA ILE A 234 6.36 -5.04 27.99
C ILE A 234 6.49 -5.39 26.51
N ARG A 235 6.69 -6.68 26.22
CA ARG A 235 6.64 -7.23 24.86
C ARG A 235 5.22 -7.14 24.32
N LEU A 236 5.02 -6.36 23.26
CA LEU A 236 3.74 -6.23 22.57
C LEU A 236 3.48 -7.40 21.62
N GLY A 237 4.53 -7.92 20.95
CA GLY A 237 4.37 -9.00 19.99
C GLY A 237 5.49 -9.07 18.96
N THR A 238 5.19 -9.59 17.77
CA THR A 238 6.10 -9.69 16.61
C THR A 238 5.33 -9.32 15.35
N ILE A 239 5.87 -8.46 14.49
CA ILE A 239 5.19 -8.07 13.23
C ILE A 239 5.31 -9.16 12.17
N ASN A 240 6.45 -9.84 12.13
CA ASN A 240 6.76 -10.90 11.18
C ASN A 240 7.48 -12.05 11.91
N PRO A 241 7.29 -13.32 11.52
CA PRO A 241 8.00 -14.44 12.12
C PRO A 241 9.53 -14.29 12.14
N ASN A 242 10.08 -13.60 11.13
CA ASN A 242 11.53 -13.37 11.00
C ASN A 242 11.98 -12.01 11.56
N SER A 243 11.10 -11.27 12.25
CA SER A 243 11.43 -9.97 12.85
C SER A 243 11.65 -10.09 14.36
N PRO A 244 12.52 -9.25 14.95
CA PRO A 244 12.65 -9.16 16.40
C PRO A 244 11.32 -8.71 17.04
N PRO A 245 11.08 -9.10 18.32
CA PRO A 245 9.88 -8.69 19.02
C PRO A 245 9.83 -7.19 19.25
N VAL A 246 8.60 -6.70 19.35
CA VAL A 246 8.24 -5.30 19.55
C VAL A 246 7.96 -5.07 21.03
N PHE A 247 8.46 -3.95 21.55
CA PHE A 247 8.26 -3.54 22.93
C PHE A 247 7.57 -2.18 22.99
N SER A 248 6.78 -1.94 24.03
CA SER A 248 6.20 -0.62 24.26
C SER A 248 7.31 0.41 24.54
N PRO A 249 7.29 1.61 23.95
CA PRO A 249 8.05 2.72 24.50
C PRO A 249 7.52 2.98 25.91
N GLU A 250 8.42 3.23 26.86
CA GLU A 250 8.21 3.46 28.31
C GLU A 250 6.75 3.46 28.76
N ILE A 251 6.34 2.40 29.47
CA ILE A 251 5.01 2.35 30.08
C ILE A 251 5.09 3.08 31.43
N LEU A 252 4.35 4.18 31.55
CA LEU A 252 3.99 4.73 32.85
C LEU A 252 2.92 3.83 33.49
N VAL A 253 3.36 2.87 34.30
CA VAL A 253 2.46 2.10 35.17
C VAL A 253 2.31 2.90 36.47
N VAL A 254 1.14 3.50 36.69
CA VAL A 254 0.80 4.10 37.99
C VAL A 254 -0.08 3.09 38.73
N ASP A 255 0.42 2.52 39.82
CA ASP A 255 -0.43 1.79 40.76
C ASP A 255 -1.23 2.82 41.56
N ILE A 256 -2.56 2.77 41.40
CA ILE A 256 -3.48 3.71 42.03
C ILE A 256 -4.29 2.96 43.07
N GLU A 257 -3.82 3.00 44.31
CA GLU A 257 -4.59 2.51 45.43
C GLU A 257 -5.74 3.47 45.77
N GLY A 258 -6.93 2.90 45.99
CA GLY A 258 -8.10 3.63 46.48
C GLY A 258 -8.99 4.26 45.40
N ARG A 259 -10.27 4.46 45.74
CA ARG A 259 -11.29 5.01 44.82
C ARG A 259 -11.05 6.47 44.43
N MET A 260 -10.44 7.25 45.32
CA MET A 260 -10.16 8.68 45.11
C MET A 260 -9.14 8.91 43.99
N GLY A 261 -8.05 8.14 43.95
CA GLY A 261 -7.03 8.27 42.91
C GLY A 261 -7.57 7.93 41.51
N ARG A 262 -8.42 6.90 41.40
CA ARG A 262 -9.07 6.51 40.13
C ARG A 262 -10.01 7.59 39.60
N SER A 263 -10.80 8.22 40.49
CA SER A 263 -11.74 9.29 40.11
C SER A 263 -11.05 10.61 39.75
N LEU A 264 -9.86 10.89 40.30
CA LEU A 264 -9.11 12.10 39.96
C LEU A 264 -8.49 11.97 38.57
N ILE A 265 -7.88 10.82 38.26
CA ILE A 265 -7.26 10.61 36.94
C ILE A 265 -8.30 10.56 35.83
N SER A 266 -9.47 9.92 36.04
CA SER A 266 -10.54 9.91 35.04
C SER A 266 -11.12 11.31 34.73
N ARG A 267 -10.85 12.31 35.57
CA ARG A 267 -11.28 13.71 35.36
C ARG A 267 -10.20 14.59 34.75
N ILE A 268 -8.94 14.16 34.80
CA ILE A 268 -7.77 14.95 34.38
C ILE A 268 -7.24 14.48 33.03
N ILE A 269 -7.43 13.21 32.66
CA ILE A 269 -7.09 12.70 31.33
C ILE A 269 -8.02 13.38 30.30
N PRO A 270 -7.47 14.12 29.31
CA PRO A 270 -8.27 14.68 28.22
C PRO A 270 -8.95 13.54 27.44
N ASP A 271 -10.19 13.74 26.99
CA ASP A 271 -10.96 12.76 26.22
C ASP A 271 -10.24 12.23 24.96
N ASP A 272 -9.14 12.88 24.53
CA ASP A 272 -8.29 12.45 23.42
C ASP A 272 -7.41 11.22 23.72
N PHE A 273 -7.38 10.73 24.97
CA PHE A 273 -6.55 9.60 25.42
C PHE A 273 -7.33 8.41 26.03
N LEU A 274 -8.66 8.38 25.86
CA LEU A 274 -9.55 7.22 26.12
C LEU A 274 -10.10 6.67 24.79
#